data_AF-A0A6I8VD99-F1
#
_entry.id   AF-A0A6I8VD99-F1
#
_cell.length_a   1.000
_cell.length_b   1.000
_cell.length_c   1.000
_cell.angle_alpha   90.00
_cell.angle_beta   90.00
_cell.angle_gamma   90.00
#
_symmetry.space_group_name_H-M   'P 1'
#
loop_
_entity.id
_entity.type
_entity.pdbx_description
1 polymer ?
#
loop_
_entity_poly.entity_id
_entity_poly.type
_entity_poly.pdbx_seq_one_letter_code
_entity_poly.pdbx_strand_id
1 'polypeptide(L)'
;MPRTPCRWRWRWRLPAGDQSARWPKPHIQWSHVLSGAKVPCQHQLEGQGQVLAEYVRSRRGTGLVYYEGNTYTPNEKLREGQKSRDWKCSMYHKAKCRARLVTRHTRIGDLIHVTSRLHTHPRMYDHLYKSEDKDSRKLFPKLSPHKKESK
;
A
#
# COMPACT_ATOMS: atom_id res chain seq x y z
N MET A 1 -28.46 6.55 -27.35
CA MET A 1 -27.10 6.03 -27.55
C MET A 1 -26.49 5.64 -26.21
N PRO A 2 -26.55 4.37 -25.78
CA PRO A 2 -25.91 3.95 -24.54
C PRO A 2 -24.45 3.55 -24.77
N ARG A 3 -23.56 4.11 -23.95
CA ARG A 3 -22.12 3.77 -23.89
C ARG A 3 -21.94 2.48 -23.10
N THR A 4 -21.18 1.56 -23.69
CA THR A 4 -20.72 0.29 -23.12
C THR A 4 -19.78 0.50 -21.93
N PRO A 5 -19.83 -0.36 -20.90
CA PRO A 5 -18.69 -0.59 -20.02
C PRO A 5 -17.97 -1.90 -20.36
N CYS A 6 -16.64 -1.80 -20.43
CA CYS A 6 -15.68 -2.86 -20.70
C CYS A 6 -15.83 -4.05 -19.74
N ARG A 7 -16.20 -5.20 -20.28
CA ARG A 7 -16.27 -6.49 -19.57
C ARG A 7 -14.87 -7.12 -19.60
N TRP A 8 -14.13 -7.01 -18.50
CA TRP A 8 -12.93 -7.82 -18.29
C TRP A 8 -13.35 -9.27 -18.07
N ARG A 9 -13.39 -10.05 -19.17
CA ARG A 9 -13.73 -11.47 -19.17
C ARG A 9 -12.45 -12.25 -18.94
N TRP A 10 -12.17 -12.63 -17.68
CA TRP A 10 -11.18 -13.65 -17.37
C TRP A 10 -11.68 -14.99 -17.93
N ARG A 11 -11.18 -15.39 -19.10
CA ARG A 11 -11.48 -16.68 -19.72
C ARG A 11 -10.47 -17.69 -19.19
N TRP A 12 -10.78 -18.34 -18.09
CA TRP A 12 -10.11 -19.59 -17.73
C TRP A 12 -10.44 -20.64 -18.81
N ARG A 13 -9.42 -21.04 -19.56
CA ARG A 13 -9.49 -22.22 -20.44
C ARG A 13 -9.17 -23.43 -19.58
N LEU A 14 -10.21 -24.12 -19.12
CA LEU A 14 -10.08 -25.45 -18.52
C LEU A 14 -9.63 -26.44 -19.60
N PRO A 15 -8.73 -27.39 -19.29
CA PRO A 15 -8.45 -28.52 -20.17
C PRO A 15 -9.66 -29.46 -20.20
N ALA A 16 -9.92 -30.04 -21.38
CA ALA A 16 -10.94 -31.05 -21.59
C ALA A 16 -10.55 -32.33 -20.83
N GLY A 17 -11.45 -32.83 -20.00
CA GLY A 17 -11.23 -34.04 -19.21
C GLY A 17 -12.53 -34.56 -18.61
N ASP A 18 -13.05 -35.58 -19.29
CA ASP A 18 -13.86 -36.69 -18.79
C ASP A 18 -15.26 -36.44 -18.19
N GLN A 19 -16.24 -37.09 -18.83
CA GLN A 19 -17.64 -37.12 -18.48
C GLN A 19 -17.93 -38.38 -17.65
N SER A 20 -17.75 -38.33 -16.34
CA SER A 20 -18.40 -39.31 -15.43
C SER A 20 -18.24 -38.95 -13.96
N ALA A 21 -18.92 -37.89 -13.50
CA ALA A 21 -19.14 -37.71 -12.06
C ALA A 21 -20.60 -37.33 -11.82
N ARG A 22 -21.41 -38.37 -11.60
CA ARG A 22 -22.78 -38.31 -11.11
C ARG A 22 -22.76 -37.70 -9.70
N TRP A 23 -23.13 -36.43 -9.59
CA TRP A 23 -23.34 -35.80 -8.30
C TRP A 23 -24.67 -36.29 -7.69
N PRO A 24 -24.71 -36.74 -6.42
CA PRO A 24 -25.96 -37.08 -5.76
C PRO A 24 -26.74 -35.80 -5.47
N LYS A 25 -28.05 -35.85 -5.68
CA LYS A 25 -28.99 -34.77 -5.33
C LYS A 25 -29.15 -34.71 -3.80
N PRO A 26 -28.88 -33.58 -3.14
CA PRO A 26 -29.50 -33.31 -1.86
C PRO A 26 -30.84 -32.61 -2.10
N HIS A 27 -31.93 -33.35 -1.88
CA HIS A 27 -33.21 -32.77 -1.50
C HIS A 27 -32.99 -32.11 -0.14
N ILE A 28 -32.98 -30.78 -0.09
CA ILE A 28 -33.43 -30.01 1.07
C ILE A 28 -34.00 -28.69 0.54
N GLN A 29 -35.33 -28.59 0.61
CA GLN A 29 -36.07 -27.37 0.36
C GLN A 29 -36.16 -26.61 1.69
N TRP A 30 -35.55 -25.42 1.77
CA TRP A 30 -35.91 -24.42 2.77
C TRP A 30 -36.33 -23.14 2.05
N SER A 31 -37.53 -22.72 2.40
CA SER A 31 -38.25 -21.57 1.91
C SER A 31 -37.72 -20.26 2.49
N HIS A 32 -37.60 -19.29 1.58
CA HIS A 32 -38.00 -17.90 1.72
C HIS A 32 -37.38 -16.98 2.79
N VAL A 33 -37.22 -15.75 2.30
CA VAL A 33 -37.29 -14.43 2.92
C VAL A 33 -35.97 -13.73 3.33
N LEU A 34 -35.88 -12.50 2.80
CA LEU A 34 -35.20 -11.30 3.27
C LEU A 34 -33.82 -10.98 2.68
N SER A 35 -33.92 -10.11 1.66
CA SER A 35 -33.31 -8.78 1.67
C SER A 35 -31.82 -8.68 1.38
N GLY A 36 -31.54 -7.85 0.37
CA GLY A 36 -30.20 -7.44 0.05
C GLY A 36 -29.56 -6.74 1.24
N ALA A 37 -28.45 -7.31 1.68
CA ALA A 37 -27.39 -6.58 2.34
C ALA A 37 -26.12 -6.94 1.59
N LYS A 38 -25.62 -6.01 0.76
CA LYS A 38 -24.21 -6.01 0.37
C LYS A 38 -23.46 -6.06 1.67
N VAL A 39 -22.77 -7.17 1.96
CA VAL A 39 -21.89 -7.27 3.12
C VAL A 39 -20.86 -6.14 2.97
N PRO A 40 -20.92 -5.05 3.75
CA PRO A 40 -19.78 -4.14 3.78
C PRO A 40 -18.67 -4.95 4.45
N CYS A 41 -17.57 -5.18 3.75
CA CYS A 41 -16.39 -5.79 4.35
C CYS A 41 -15.96 -4.91 5.53
N GLN A 42 -16.30 -5.37 6.73
CA GLN A 42 -15.93 -4.77 8.00
C GLN A 42 -14.42 -4.90 8.17
N HIS A 43 -13.67 -3.87 7.76
CA HIS A 43 -12.44 -3.50 8.44
C HIS A 43 -12.70 -2.16 9.13
N GLN A 44 -13.55 -2.26 10.16
CA GLN A 44 -14.07 -1.20 11.01
C GLN A 44 -13.07 -1.00 12.17
N LEU A 45 -12.48 0.19 12.21
CA LEU A 45 -12.12 0.93 13.43
C LEU A 45 -11.06 0.33 14.36
N GLU A 46 -9.81 0.39 13.95
CA GLU A 46 -8.77 0.73 14.93
C GLU A 46 -8.50 2.23 14.81
N GLY A 47 -8.80 2.96 15.88
CA GLY A 47 -8.46 4.38 16.03
C GLY A 47 -6.95 4.55 16.03
N GLN A 48 -6.35 4.55 14.87
CA GLN A 48 -4.96 4.92 14.68
C GLN A 48 -4.93 6.43 14.67
N GLY A 49 -4.33 7.04 15.71
CA GLY A 49 -4.03 8.46 15.72
C GLY A 49 -3.41 8.86 14.38
N GLN A 50 -3.87 9.98 13.82
CA GLN A 50 -3.36 10.46 12.53
C GLN A 50 -1.86 10.75 12.67
N VAL A 51 -1.01 9.94 12.04
CA VAL A 51 0.45 10.13 12.03
C VAL A 51 0.84 10.87 10.76
N LEU A 52 1.65 11.91 10.88
CA LEU A 52 2.23 12.60 9.73
C LEU A 52 3.32 11.75 9.07
N ALA A 53 3.37 11.77 7.76
CA ALA A 53 4.35 11.03 6.98
C ALA A 53 5.73 11.68 7.07
N GLU A 54 6.71 10.90 7.49
CA GLU A 54 8.11 11.28 7.42
C GLU A 54 8.72 10.81 6.09
N TYR A 55 9.39 11.71 5.38
CA TYR A 55 9.96 11.41 4.06
C TYR A 55 11.49 11.29 4.12
N VAL A 56 12.00 10.16 3.64
CA VAL A 56 13.44 9.86 3.52
C VAL A 56 13.82 9.77 2.04
N ARG A 57 14.95 10.36 1.65
CA ARG A 57 15.45 10.25 0.27
C ARG A 57 16.27 8.99 0.08
N SER A 58 15.93 8.20 -0.95
CA SER A 58 16.78 7.09 -1.40
C SER A 58 18.05 7.59 -2.10
N ARG A 59 19.07 6.74 -2.25
CA ARG A 59 20.29 7.04 -3.02
C ARG A 59 20.01 7.42 -4.49
N ARG A 60 18.88 6.97 -5.05
CA ARG A 60 18.45 7.28 -6.41
C ARG A 60 17.57 8.54 -6.49
N GLY A 61 17.38 9.25 -5.38
CA GLY A 61 16.56 10.45 -5.29
C GLY A 61 15.05 10.21 -5.12
N THR A 62 14.57 8.97 -5.16
CA THR A 62 13.15 8.66 -4.89
C THR A 62 12.80 8.92 -3.42
N GLY A 63 11.74 9.67 -3.15
CA GLY A 63 11.20 9.87 -1.80
C GLY A 63 10.48 8.62 -1.29
N LEU A 64 10.84 8.21 -0.07
CA LEU A 64 10.31 7.07 0.66
C LEU A 64 9.58 7.56 1.90
N VAL A 65 8.51 6.88 2.32
CA VAL A 65 7.87 7.16 3.62
C VAL A 65 8.51 6.28 4.68
N TYR A 66 8.89 6.86 5.81
CA TYR A 66 9.34 6.14 7.00
C TYR A 66 8.17 6.01 8.00
N TYR A 67 7.94 4.80 8.47
CA TYR A 67 6.91 4.49 9.46
C TYR A 67 7.27 3.23 10.24
N GLU A 68 7.20 3.28 11.57
CA GLU A 68 7.43 2.13 12.48
C GLU A 68 8.75 1.36 12.22
N GLY A 69 9.85 2.07 11.95
CA GLY A 69 11.15 1.43 11.71
C GLY A 69 11.32 0.85 10.30
N ASN A 70 10.35 1.07 9.40
CA ASN A 70 10.35 0.54 8.05
C ASN A 70 10.21 1.66 7.02
N THR A 71 10.80 1.46 5.83
CA THR A 71 10.62 2.37 4.70
C THR A 71 9.62 1.82 3.69
N TYR A 72 8.89 2.72 3.05
CA TYR A 72 7.88 2.42 2.06
C TYR A 72 8.15 3.18 0.77
N THR A 73 8.05 2.46 -0.33
CA THR A 73 8.28 2.96 -1.69
C THR A 73 6.93 3.22 -2.36
N PRO A 74 6.77 4.31 -3.11
CA PRO A 74 5.51 4.61 -3.77
C PRO A 74 5.18 3.52 -4.79
N ASN A 75 3.92 3.07 -4.81
CA ASN A 75 3.47 2.04 -5.75
C ASN A 75 3.32 2.62 -7.16
N GLU A 76 2.87 3.86 -7.26
CA GLU A 76 2.65 4.57 -8.51
C GLU A 76 3.38 5.93 -8.54
N LYS A 77 3.62 6.42 -9.77
CA LYS A 77 4.06 7.80 -10.00
C LYS A 77 2.95 8.76 -9.55
N LEU A 78 3.35 9.88 -8.96
CA LEU A 78 2.38 10.90 -8.55
C LEU A 78 1.72 11.47 -9.81
N ARG A 79 0.38 11.46 -9.83
CA ARG A 79 -0.41 12.12 -10.88
C ARG A 79 -0.84 13.48 -10.37
N GLU A 80 -0.92 14.47 -11.26
CA GLU A 80 -1.44 15.78 -10.91
C GLU A 80 -2.89 15.66 -10.41
N GLY A 81 -3.19 16.28 -9.26
CA GLY A 81 -4.49 16.22 -8.62
C GLY A 81 -4.77 14.99 -7.75
N GLN A 82 -3.84 14.04 -7.61
CA GLN A 82 -4.02 12.94 -6.66
C GLN A 82 -3.92 13.41 -5.20
N LYS A 83 -5.01 13.20 -4.45
CA LYS A 83 -5.10 13.54 -3.02
C LYS A 83 -4.61 12.42 -2.09
N SER A 84 -4.37 11.23 -2.63
CA SER A 84 -3.91 10.08 -1.86
C SER A 84 -2.91 9.27 -2.66
N ARG A 85 -2.01 8.57 -1.96
CA ARG A 85 -0.97 7.78 -2.60
C ARG A 85 -0.78 6.46 -1.89
N ASP A 86 -0.68 5.38 -2.67
CA ASP A 86 -0.41 4.03 -2.16
C ASP A 86 1.09 3.75 -2.09
N TRP A 87 1.48 3.09 -1.00
CA TRP A 87 2.88 2.76 -0.72
C TRP A 87 3.02 1.29 -0.32
N LYS A 88 4.15 0.69 -0.71
CA LYS A 88 4.52 -0.68 -0.37
C LYS A 88 5.82 -0.69 0.42
N CYS A 89 5.94 -1.61 1.37
CA CYS A 89 7.20 -1.76 2.10
C CYS A 89 8.37 -1.98 1.13
N SER A 90 9.54 -1.39 1.42
CA SER A 90 10.74 -1.57 0.60
C SER A 90 11.20 -3.02 0.54
N MET A 91 10.87 -3.85 1.55
CA MET A 91 11.16 -5.29 1.57
C MET A 91 10.11 -6.14 0.84
N TYR A 92 9.13 -5.54 0.14
CA TYR A 92 8.09 -6.25 -0.60
C TYR A 92 8.65 -7.33 -1.54
N HIS A 93 9.66 -6.99 -2.35
CA HIS A 93 10.25 -7.95 -3.29
C HIS A 93 11.28 -8.89 -2.63
N LYS A 94 12.01 -8.40 -1.62
CA LYS A 94 13.12 -9.13 -0.98
C LYS A 94 12.64 -10.16 0.04
N ALA A 95 11.76 -9.76 0.96
CA ALA A 95 11.25 -10.61 2.05
C ALA A 95 9.81 -11.08 1.82
N LYS A 96 9.23 -10.85 0.63
CA LYS A 96 7.81 -11.09 0.33
C LYS A 96 6.85 -10.38 1.29
N CYS A 97 7.26 -9.22 1.81
CA CYS A 97 6.50 -8.43 2.76
C CYS A 97 5.17 -7.93 2.16
N ARG A 98 4.07 -8.01 2.92
CA ARG A 98 2.74 -7.57 2.49
C ARG A 98 2.26 -6.28 3.15
N ALA A 99 3.10 -5.63 3.95
CA ALA A 99 2.77 -4.36 4.57
C ALA A 99 2.54 -3.23 3.54
N ARG A 100 1.49 -2.44 3.77
CA ARG A 100 0.98 -1.39 2.87
C ARG A 100 0.49 -0.20 3.69
N LEU A 101 0.71 0.99 3.17
CA LEU A 101 0.18 2.23 3.71
C LEU A 101 -0.35 3.13 2.59
N VAL A 102 -1.24 4.03 2.95
CA VAL A 102 -1.79 5.07 2.08
C VAL A 102 -1.52 6.41 2.75
N THR A 103 -0.93 7.35 2.02
CA THR A 103 -0.88 8.73 2.49
C THR A 103 -2.03 9.54 1.92
N ARG A 104 -2.60 10.46 2.69
CA ARG A 104 -3.58 11.44 2.25
C ARG A 104 -3.02 12.84 2.39
N HIS A 105 -3.06 13.60 1.31
CA HIS A 105 -2.57 14.96 1.30
C HIS A 105 -3.52 15.89 2.05
N THR A 106 -2.98 16.58 3.06
CA THR A 106 -3.71 17.60 3.84
C THR A 106 -2.91 18.90 3.90
N ARG A 107 -3.54 19.98 4.40
CA ARG A 107 -2.88 21.30 4.49
C ARG A 107 -1.67 21.32 5.42
N ILE A 108 -1.63 20.45 6.43
CA ILE A 108 -0.57 20.38 7.44
C ILE A 108 0.58 19.46 6.98
N GLY A 109 0.25 18.49 6.13
CA GLY A 109 1.19 17.50 5.62
C GLY A 109 0.46 16.24 5.15
N ASP A 110 1.22 15.21 4.79
CA ASP A 110 0.64 13.95 4.36
C ASP A 110 0.35 13.07 5.58
N LEU A 111 -0.90 12.63 5.74
CA LEU A 111 -1.31 11.75 6.83
C LEU A 111 -1.20 10.30 6.40
N ILE A 112 -0.56 9.46 7.24
CA ILE A 112 -0.45 8.03 7.04
C ILE A 112 -1.72 7.33 7.51
N HIS A 113 -2.25 6.49 6.65
CA HIS A 113 -3.26 5.48 6.96
C HIS A 113 -2.69 4.10 6.65
N VAL A 114 -2.51 3.27 7.68
CA VAL A 114 -1.93 1.94 7.51
C VAL A 114 -3.00 0.95 7.06
N THR A 115 -2.82 0.37 5.87
CA THR A 115 -3.75 -0.60 5.31
C THR A 115 -3.39 -2.03 5.69
N SER A 116 -2.09 -2.33 5.83
CA SER A 116 -1.61 -3.65 6.25
C SER A 116 -0.33 -3.51 7.05
N ARG A 117 -0.34 -4.05 8.28
CA ARG A 117 0.80 -4.11 9.21
C ARG A 117 1.59 -5.42 9.13
N LEU A 118 1.27 -6.28 8.17
CA LEU A 118 1.86 -7.62 8.08
C LEU A 118 3.28 -7.57 7.47
N HIS A 119 4.27 -7.49 8.35
CA HIS A 119 5.68 -7.61 8.01
C HIS A 119 6.17 -9.05 8.16
N THR A 120 6.94 -9.53 7.18
CA THR A 120 7.59 -10.85 7.16
C THR A 120 9.10 -10.74 7.42
N HIS A 121 9.54 -9.61 7.95
CA HIS A 121 10.93 -9.28 8.21
C HIS A 121 11.02 -8.42 9.48
N PRO A 122 12.18 -8.40 10.16
CA PRO A 122 12.43 -7.45 11.24
C PRO A 122 12.40 -6.01 10.74
N ARG A 123 12.22 -5.06 11.67
CA ARG A 123 12.32 -3.62 11.37
C ARG A 123 13.66 -3.33 10.68
N MET A 124 13.63 -2.49 9.65
CA MET A 124 14.83 -2.12 8.90
C MET A 124 15.75 -1.20 9.70
N TYR A 125 15.13 -0.34 10.51
CA TYR A 125 15.81 0.61 11.37
C TYR A 125 15.22 0.46 12.77
N ASP A 126 16.06 0.16 13.75
CA ASP A 126 15.66 0.28 15.13
C ASP A 126 15.46 1.76 15.47
N HIS A 127 14.46 2.02 16.31
CA HIS A 127 14.10 3.36 16.79
C HIS A 127 15.21 4.05 17.62
N LEU A 128 16.38 3.41 17.76
CA LEU A 128 17.57 3.97 18.42
C LEU A 128 18.17 5.18 17.67
N TYR A 129 17.68 5.52 16.47
CA TYR A 129 18.00 6.77 15.77
C TYR A 129 17.30 8.02 16.36
N LYS A 130 17.17 8.04 17.68
CA LYS A 130 16.92 9.25 18.47
C LYS A 130 17.97 9.35 19.58
N SER A 131 19.21 8.98 19.28
CA SER A 131 20.37 9.43 20.04
C SER A 131 20.94 10.65 19.32
N GLU A 132 21.05 11.75 20.07
CA GLU A 132 21.73 12.97 19.66
C GLU A 132 23.23 12.71 19.52
N ASP A 133 23.66 11.96 18.51
CA ASP A 133 25.07 11.82 18.22
C ASP A 133 25.54 12.97 17.30
N LYS A 134 26.32 13.87 17.90
CA LYS A 134 26.95 15.06 17.31
C LYS A 134 28.02 14.75 16.24
N ASP A 135 27.90 13.67 15.48
CA ASP A 135 28.80 13.38 14.35
C ASP A 135 28.04 13.01 13.07
N SER A 136 27.25 13.95 12.58
CA SER A 136 26.42 13.81 11.36
C SER A 136 27.21 13.97 10.05
N ARG A 137 28.55 13.83 10.06
CA ARG A 137 29.37 13.94 8.83
C ARG A 137 29.37 12.69 7.94
N LYS A 138 28.67 11.59 8.29
CA LYS A 138 28.78 10.33 7.51
C LYS A 138 27.51 9.66 6.99
N LEU A 139 26.30 10.20 7.16
CA LEU A 139 25.08 9.51 6.64
C LEU A 139 24.16 10.32 5.71
N PHE A 140 24.55 11.54 5.34
CA PHE A 140 23.85 12.31 4.32
C PHE A 140 24.82 12.73 3.23
N PRO A 141 24.63 12.33 1.94
CA PRO A 141 25.30 13.00 0.84
C PRO A 141 24.93 14.48 0.93
N LYS A 142 25.91 15.34 1.22
CA LYS A 142 25.71 16.77 1.28
C LYS A 142 25.12 17.24 -0.05
N LEU A 143 23.99 17.91 0.02
CA LEU A 143 23.47 18.72 -1.07
C LEU A 143 24.54 19.79 -1.37
N SER A 144 25.17 19.69 -2.54
CA SER A 144 25.95 20.79 -3.09
C SER A 144 24.99 21.94 -3.45
N PRO A 145 25.26 23.18 -3.01
CA PRO A 145 24.42 24.33 -3.37
C PRO A 145 24.50 24.65 -4.86
N HIS A 146 23.33 25.02 -5.39
CA HIS A 146 23.08 25.55 -6.72
C HIS A 146 24.18 26.48 -7.25
N LYS A 147 24.73 26.16 -8.42
CA LYS A 147 25.26 27.20 -9.31
C LYS A 147 24.06 27.95 -9.89
N LYS A 148 23.87 29.20 -9.43
CA LYS A 148 23.20 30.23 -10.21
C LYS A 148 24.21 30.67 -11.26
N GLU A 149 23.90 30.49 -12.53
CA GLU A 149 24.57 31.24 -13.59
C GLU A 149 23.50 32.09 -14.28
N SER A 150 23.57 33.38 -14.00
CA SER A 150 22.87 34.44 -14.70
C SER A 150 23.95 35.28 -15.36
N LYS A 151 23.99 35.30 -16.69
CA LYS A 151 24.06 36.54 -17.47
C LYS A 151 23.63 36.26 -18.90
#